data_AF-A0A7X9FHM3-F1
#
_entry.id   AF-A0A7X9FHM3-F1
#
_cell.length_a   1.000
_cell.length_b   1.000
_cell.length_c   1.000
_cell.angle_alpha   90.00
_cell.angle_beta   90.00
_cell.angle_gamma   90.00
#
_symmetry.space_group_name_H-M   'P 1'
#
loop_
_entity.id
_entity.type
_entity.pdbx_description
1 polymer ?
#
loop_
_entity_poly.entity_id
_entity_poly.type
_entity_poly.pdbx_seq_one_letter_code
_entity_poly.pdbx_strand_id
1 'polypeptide(L)'
;MRRVIPLTMLLSAAVCWATIVQVPNDVATIQAGIDSAVDGDTILVHPGTYTERIDFGGRDIVVASLYCLTPDTELVNTTIIDGDSSGVVVTFANGETAAAKLIGFTIRNGYSDDPPRGGGGVLHRRRPDHL
;
A
#
# COMPACT_ATOMS: atom_id res chain seq x y z
N MET A 1 17.05 53.67 20.91
CA MET A 1 17.20 52.19 21.03
C MET A 1 15.90 51.69 21.67
N ARG A 2 15.09 50.79 21.13
CA ARG A 2 15.33 49.49 20.47
C ARG A 2 14.23 49.24 19.45
N ARG A 3 14.57 48.78 18.23
CA ARG A 3 13.59 48.32 17.24
C ARG A 3 13.19 46.88 17.59
N VAL A 4 11.90 46.62 17.66
CA VAL A 4 11.33 45.27 17.87
C VAL A 4 10.99 44.71 16.48
N ILE A 5 11.57 43.56 16.11
CA ILE A 5 11.28 42.85 14.86
C ILE A 5 10.30 41.73 15.22
N PRO A 6 9.11 41.60 14.59
CA PRO A 6 8.19 40.53 14.92
C PRO A 6 8.74 39.21 14.36
N LEU A 7 8.72 38.18 15.20
CA LEU A 7 9.07 36.82 14.81
C LEU A 7 7.88 36.19 14.08
N THR A 8 7.82 36.35 12.76
CA THR A 8 6.90 35.58 11.92
C THR A 8 7.40 34.15 11.79
N MET A 9 6.74 33.21 12.47
CA MET A 9 6.93 31.78 12.27
C MET A 9 6.25 31.40 10.96
N LEU A 10 7.04 31.17 9.91
CA LEU A 10 6.54 30.70 8.62
C LEU A 10 6.16 29.22 8.77
N LEU A 11 4.87 28.92 8.90
CA LEU A 11 4.35 27.56 8.87
C LEU A 11 4.39 27.08 7.41
N SER A 12 5.47 26.41 7.01
CA SER A 12 5.51 25.73 5.71
C SER A 12 4.57 24.52 5.77
N ALA A 13 3.34 24.67 5.25
CA ALA A 13 2.54 23.52 4.89
C ALA A 13 3.25 22.83 3.71
N ALA A 14 3.81 21.64 3.95
CA ALA A 14 4.24 20.79 2.86
C ALA A 14 2.98 20.35 2.13
N VAL A 15 2.72 20.94 0.97
CA VAL A 15 1.75 20.39 0.03
C VAL A 15 2.39 19.10 -0.50
N CYS A 16 2.05 17.95 0.08
CA CYS A 16 2.43 16.67 -0.50
C CYS A 16 1.55 16.45 -1.72
N TRP A 17 2.15 16.53 -2.90
CA TRP A 17 1.49 16.03 -4.10
C TRP A 17 1.55 14.52 -4.01
N ALA A 18 0.45 13.84 -4.36
CA ALA A 18 0.48 12.41 -4.57
C ALA A 18 1.57 12.06 -5.60
N THR A 19 2.52 11.25 -5.19
CA THR A 19 3.63 10.78 -6.01
C THR A 19 3.39 9.36 -6.48
N ILE A 20 4.15 8.95 -7.51
CA ILE A 20 4.15 7.57 -7.98
C ILE A 20 5.52 6.98 -7.68
N VAL A 21 5.54 5.85 -6.97
CA VAL A 21 6.74 5.04 -6.71
C VAL A 21 6.66 3.78 -7.57
N GLN A 22 7.65 3.55 -8.42
CA GLN A 22 7.71 2.40 -9.32
C GLN A 22 8.39 1.21 -8.66
N VAL A 23 7.75 0.04 -8.73
CA VAL A 23 8.35 -1.25 -8.34
C VAL A 23 8.53 -2.10 -9.59
N PRO A 24 9.74 -2.61 -9.90
CA PRO A 24 10.96 -2.55 -9.09
C PRO A 24 11.90 -1.36 -9.40
N ASN A 25 11.50 -0.42 -10.27
CA ASN A 25 12.43 0.57 -10.84
C ASN A 25 12.98 1.58 -9.83
N ASP A 26 12.14 2.12 -8.94
CA ASP A 26 12.56 3.09 -7.91
C ASP A 26 12.94 2.37 -6.61
N VAL A 27 12.18 1.33 -6.25
CA VAL A 27 12.42 0.47 -5.08
C VAL A 27 12.18 -0.98 -5.44
N ALA A 28 12.96 -1.88 -4.85
CA ALA A 28 13.00 -3.28 -5.27
C ALA A 28 11.75 -4.11 -4.91
N THR A 29 10.99 -3.70 -3.89
CA THR A 29 9.92 -4.51 -3.31
C THR A 29 8.64 -3.68 -3.12
N ILE A 30 7.48 -4.36 -3.06
CA ILE A 30 6.21 -3.68 -2.87
C ILE A 30 6.15 -3.05 -1.47
N GLN A 31 6.61 -3.78 -0.43
CA GLN A 31 6.61 -3.24 0.93
C GLN A 31 7.51 -2.00 1.06
N ALA A 32 8.69 -1.97 0.42
CA ALA A 32 9.55 -0.80 0.44
C ALA A 32 8.86 0.44 -0.19
N GLY A 33 8.05 0.23 -1.22
CA GLY A 33 7.20 1.27 -1.79
C GLY A 33 6.22 1.81 -0.76
N ILE A 34 5.46 0.92 -0.12
CA ILE A 34 4.50 1.28 0.94
C ILE A 34 5.17 2.04 2.09
N ASP A 35 6.34 1.56 2.55
CA ASP A 35 7.06 2.16 3.67
C ASP A 35 7.53 3.58 3.38
N SER A 36 7.89 3.86 2.12
CA SER A 36 8.33 5.18 1.65
C SER A 36 7.20 6.17 1.38
N ALA A 37 5.97 5.68 1.22
CA ALA A 37 4.83 6.48 0.78
C ALA A 37 4.13 7.23 1.92
N VAL A 38 3.42 8.29 1.53
CA VAL A 38 2.47 9.03 2.38
C VAL A 38 1.07 8.97 1.77
N ASP A 39 0.05 9.31 2.54
CA ASP A 39 -1.35 9.24 2.10
C ASP A 39 -1.56 9.98 0.77
N GLY A 40 -2.27 9.32 -0.15
CA GLY A 40 -2.52 9.80 -1.51
C GLY A 40 -1.52 9.29 -2.56
N ASP A 41 -0.35 8.78 -2.17
CA ASP A 41 0.63 8.22 -3.10
C ASP A 41 0.13 6.96 -3.82
N THR A 42 0.77 6.64 -4.94
CA THR A 42 0.55 5.40 -5.70
C THR A 42 1.83 4.59 -5.81
N ILE A 43 1.77 3.33 -5.39
CA ILE A 43 2.79 2.32 -5.69
C ILE A 43 2.40 1.64 -6.99
N LEU A 44 3.13 1.91 -8.08
CA LEU A 44 2.87 1.31 -9.39
C LEU A 44 3.82 0.14 -9.62
N VAL A 45 3.25 -1.06 -9.72
CA VAL A 45 3.98 -2.33 -9.77
C VAL A 45 3.99 -2.88 -11.20
N HIS A 46 5.18 -3.13 -11.72
CA HIS A 46 5.39 -3.78 -13.02
C HIS A 46 5.17 -5.30 -12.94
N PRO A 47 4.86 -5.97 -14.07
CA PRO A 47 4.71 -7.41 -14.11
C PRO A 47 5.90 -8.15 -13.49
N GLY A 48 5.61 -9.18 -12.69
CA GLY A 48 6.57 -9.91 -11.88
C GLY A 48 5.90 -10.74 -10.81
N THR A 49 6.65 -11.69 -10.23
CA THR A 49 6.26 -12.40 -9.01
C THR A 49 7.02 -11.82 -7.83
N TYR A 50 6.29 -11.27 -6.88
CA TYR A 50 6.80 -10.65 -5.68
C TYR A 50 6.49 -11.58 -4.50
N THR A 51 7.51 -12.29 -4.03
CA THR A 51 7.39 -13.18 -2.87
C THR A 51 7.48 -12.37 -1.59
N GLU A 52 6.34 -11.86 -1.16
CA GLU A 52 6.21 -10.88 -0.08
C GLU A 52 4.86 -11.03 0.63
N ARG A 53 4.77 -10.46 1.83
CA ARG A 53 3.51 -10.19 2.53
C ARG A 53 3.47 -8.71 2.86
N ILE A 54 2.47 -8.01 2.35
CA ILE A 54 2.39 -6.56 2.44
C ILE A 54 1.39 -6.10 3.51
N ASP A 55 1.76 -5.05 4.22
CA ASP A 55 0.92 -4.34 5.18
C ASP A 55 0.87 -2.87 4.79
N PHE A 56 -0.34 -2.34 4.59
CA PHE A 56 -0.56 -0.93 4.27
C PHE A 56 -0.19 0.00 5.43
N GLY A 57 -0.05 -0.52 6.66
CA GLY A 57 0.52 0.22 7.79
C GLY A 57 -0.29 1.45 8.21
N GLY A 58 -1.58 1.51 7.87
CA GLY A 58 -2.45 2.63 8.19
C GLY A 58 -2.42 3.76 7.16
N ARG A 59 -1.85 3.50 5.98
CA ARG A 59 -1.69 4.49 4.90
C ARG A 59 -2.83 4.41 3.89
N ASP A 60 -3.37 5.56 3.54
CA ASP A 60 -4.38 5.71 2.50
C ASP A 60 -3.71 5.91 1.13
N ILE A 61 -3.08 4.84 0.65
CA ILE A 61 -2.33 4.80 -0.62
C ILE A 61 -2.95 3.82 -1.63
N VAL A 62 -2.60 3.98 -2.90
CA VAL A 62 -3.00 3.05 -3.95
C VAL A 62 -1.82 2.17 -4.33
N VAL A 63 -1.90 0.86 -4.08
CA VAL A 63 -0.99 -0.13 -4.66
C VAL A 63 -1.66 -0.69 -5.91
N ALA A 64 -1.12 -0.40 -7.08
CA ALA A 64 -1.71 -0.77 -8.37
C ALA A 64 -0.69 -1.42 -9.29
N SER A 65 -1.11 -2.42 -10.07
CA SER A 65 -0.34 -2.87 -11.24
C SER A 65 -0.60 -1.96 -12.44
N LEU A 66 0.16 -2.18 -13.53
CA LEU A 66 -0.07 -1.49 -14.80
C LEU A 66 -1.49 -1.70 -15.38
N TYR A 67 -2.27 -2.67 -14.87
CA TYR A 67 -3.67 -2.86 -15.23
C TYR A 67 -4.51 -1.58 -15.06
N CYS A 68 -4.16 -0.71 -14.09
CA CYS A 68 -4.89 0.54 -13.86
C CYS A 68 -4.70 1.57 -14.98
N LEU A 69 -3.62 1.45 -15.77
CA LEU A 69 -3.31 2.35 -16.89
C LEU A 69 -3.79 1.75 -18.21
N THR A 70 -3.65 0.43 -18.35
CA THR A 70 -4.06 -0.34 -19.53
C THR A 70 -4.86 -1.54 -19.04
N PRO A 71 -6.19 -1.60 -19.27
CA PRO A 71 -7.08 -2.62 -18.71
C PRO A 71 -6.93 -3.99 -19.40
N ASP A 72 -5.69 -4.42 -19.62
CA ASP A 72 -5.30 -5.73 -20.11
C ASP A 72 -5.24 -6.73 -18.96
N THR A 73 -6.14 -7.70 -18.99
CA THR A 73 -6.24 -8.75 -17.96
C THR A 73 -4.98 -9.61 -17.82
N GLU A 74 -4.11 -9.65 -18.85
CA GLU A 74 -2.83 -10.35 -18.75
C GLU A 74 -1.91 -9.73 -17.68
N LEU A 75 -2.00 -8.41 -17.47
CA LEU A 75 -1.25 -7.71 -16.43
C LEU A 75 -1.65 -8.15 -15.02
N VAL A 76 -2.91 -8.53 -14.80
CA VAL A 76 -3.36 -9.09 -13.51
C VAL A 76 -2.76 -10.47 -13.28
N ASN A 77 -2.70 -11.30 -14.32
CA ASN A 77 -2.17 -12.66 -14.25
C ASN A 77 -0.64 -12.69 -14.10
N THR A 78 0.05 -11.65 -14.57
CA THR A 78 1.53 -11.57 -14.57
C THR A 78 2.08 -10.67 -13.47
N THR A 79 1.24 -9.92 -12.74
CA THR A 79 1.63 -9.15 -11.55
C THR A 79 1.12 -9.86 -10.30
N ILE A 80 2.00 -10.63 -9.66
CA ILE A 80 1.64 -11.62 -8.65
C ILE A 80 2.27 -11.24 -7.30
N ILE A 81 1.47 -11.22 -6.24
CA ILE A 81 1.95 -11.22 -4.85
C ILE A 81 1.82 -12.65 -4.30
N ASP A 82 2.95 -13.23 -3.94
CA ASP A 82 3.07 -14.63 -3.54
C ASP A 82 3.44 -14.72 -2.04
N GLY A 83 2.52 -15.24 -1.22
CA GLY A 83 2.70 -15.38 0.22
C GLY A 83 3.61 -16.51 0.66
N ASP A 84 4.17 -17.29 -0.27
CA ASP A 84 5.07 -18.42 0.01
C ASP A 84 4.51 -19.45 1.00
N SER A 85 3.20 -19.71 0.90
CA SER A 85 2.45 -20.63 1.76
C SER A 85 2.54 -20.25 3.25
N SER A 86 2.63 -18.96 3.54
CA SER A 86 2.77 -18.41 4.88
C SER A 86 1.91 -17.17 5.06
N GLY A 87 1.31 -17.05 6.24
CA GLY A 87 0.62 -15.85 6.73
C GLY A 87 -0.45 -15.26 5.80
N VAL A 88 -0.85 -14.04 6.16
CA VAL A 88 -1.68 -13.20 5.32
C VAL A 88 -0.81 -12.48 4.28
N VAL A 89 -1.19 -12.51 3.00
CA VAL A 89 -0.44 -11.87 1.91
C VAL A 89 -0.65 -10.37 1.87
N VAL A 90 -1.88 -9.89 2.09
CA VAL A 90 -2.19 -8.45 2.09
C VAL A 90 -2.97 -8.06 3.34
N THR A 91 -2.49 -7.05 4.06
CA THR A 91 -3.09 -6.59 5.32
C THR A 91 -3.54 -5.13 5.25
N PHE A 92 -4.80 -4.91 5.65
CA PHE A 92 -5.39 -3.60 5.98
C PHE A 92 -5.92 -3.68 7.42
N ALA A 93 -5.13 -3.23 8.40
CA ALA A 93 -5.44 -3.47 9.81
C ALA A 93 -5.17 -2.30 10.76
N ASN A 94 -4.65 -1.18 10.24
CA ASN A 94 -4.08 -0.10 11.04
C ASN A 94 -4.84 1.24 10.89
N GLY A 95 -6.06 1.19 10.35
CA GLY A 95 -6.97 2.34 10.28
C GLY A 95 -7.12 2.95 8.88
N GLU A 96 -6.69 2.21 7.86
CA GLU A 96 -6.89 2.52 6.45
C GLU A 96 -8.38 2.72 6.13
N THR A 97 -8.68 3.67 5.25
CA THR A 97 -10.02 3.96 4.77
C THR A 97 -10.26 3.34 3.40
N ALA A 98 -11.39 3.66 2.77
CA ALA A 98 -11.67 3.28 1.39
C ALA A 98 -10.70 3.92 0.36
N ALA A 99 -9.83 4.84 0.79
CA ALA A 99 -8.77 5.40 -0.03
C ALA A 99 -7.59 4.43 -0.21
N ALA A 100 -7.34 3.53 0.76
CA ALA A 100 -6.36 2.45 0.61
C ALA A 100 -6.86 1.38 -0.37
N LYS A 101 -6.12 1.17 -1.47
CA LYS A 101 -6.57 0.30 -2.56
C LYS A 101 -5.48 -0.63 -3.04
N LEU A 102 -5.87 -1.87 -3.35
CA LEU A 102 -5.06 -2.83 -4.10
C LEU A 102 -5.74 -3.10 -5.45
N ILE A 103 -5.04 -2.88 -6.56
CA ILE A 103 -5.65 -2.92 -7.90
C ILE A 103 -4.80 -3.74 -8.87
N GLY A 104 -5.42 -4.75 -9.49
CA GLY A 104 -4.85 -5.45 -10.65
C GLY A 104 -3.78 -6.49 -10.34
N PHE A 105 -3.90 -7.21 -9.22
CA PHE A 105 -2.95 -8.25 -8.82
C PHE A 105 -3.60 -9.63 -8.78
N THR A 106 -2.79 -10.64 -9.07
CA THR A 106 -3.04 -12.01 -8.58
C THR A 106 -2.42 -12.15 -7.19
N ILE A 107 -3.20 -12.62 -6.21
CA ILE A 107 -2.72 -12.93 -4.86
C ILE A 107 -2.78 -14.43 -4.67
N ARG A 108 -1.67 -15.05 -4.26
CA ARG A 108 -1.63 -16.51 -4.09
C ARG A 108 -0.76 -16.95 -2.92
N ASN A 109 -0.90 -18.23 -2.57
CA ASN A 109 -0.11 -18.91 -1.55
C ASN A 109 -0.12 -18.20 -0.17
N GLY A 110 -1.23 -17.59 0.21
CA GLY A 110 -1.43 -17.16 1.61
C GLY A 110 -1.90 -18.30 2.48
N TYR A 111 -1.42 -18.38 3.72
CA TYR A 111 -1.74 -19.45 4.66
C TYR A 111 -2.00 -18.92 6.08
N SER A 112 -3.17 -19.20 6.64
CA SER A 112 -3.48 -18.87 8.03
C SER A 112 -4.07 -20.08 8.74
N ASP A 113 -3.51 -20.39 9.91
CA ASP A 113 -3.94 -21.51 10.77
C ASP A 113 -5.19 -21.21 11.60
N ASP A 114 -5.82 -20.03 11.44
CA ASP A 114 -7.01 -19.63 12.19
C ASP A 114 -8.29 -20.26 11.60
N PRO A 115 -8.93 -21.24 12.26
CA PRO A 115 -10.23 -21.74 11.84
C PRO A 115 -11.31 -20.67 12.06
N PRO A 116 -12.26 -20.46 11.11
CA PRO A 116 -12.54 -21.26 9.89
C PRO A 116 -11.84 -20.73 8.62
N ARG A 117 -10.92 -19.77 8.74
CA ARG A 117 -10.29 -19.04 7.62
C ARG A 117 -8.98 -19.72 7.22
N GLY A 118 -9.07 -20.90 6.61
CA GLY A 118 -7.91 -21.62 6.08
C GLY A 118 -7.27 -20.99 4.83
N GLY A 119 -7.28 -19.66 4.68
CA GLY A 119 -6.73 -18.96 3.52
C GLY A 119 -6.24 -17.56 3.90
N GLY A 120 -4.94 -17.32 3.71
CA GLY A 120 -4.26 -16.07 4.07
C GLY A 120 -4.27 -15.02 2.95
N GLY A 121 -5.30 -14.94 2.12
CA GLY A 121 -5.30 -14.04 0.95
C GLY A 121 -5.21 -12.56 1.34
N VAL A 122 -6.33 -12.00 1.84
CA VAL A 122 -6.44 -10.59 2.23
C VAL A 122 -7.09 -10.50 3.61
N LEU A 123 -6.47 -9.78 4.55
CA LEU A 123 -7.05 -9.44 5.83
C LEU A 123 -7.49 -7.97 5.84
N HIS A 124 -8.77 -7.76 6.12
CA HIS A 124 -9.33 -6.45 6.43
C HIS A 124 -9.91 -6.47 7.84
N ARG A 125 -9.34 -5.67 8.76
CA ARG A 125 -9.83 -5.56 10.14
C ARG A 125 -10.56 -4.24 10.31
N ARG A 126 -11.90 -4.27 10.39
CA ARG A 126 -12.69 -3.08 10.73
C ARG A 126 -12.39 -2.65 12.18
N ARG A 127 -12.31 -1.33 12.42
CA ARG A 127 -12.27 -0.80 13.79
C ARG A 127 -13.49 -1.33 14.56
N PRO A 128 -13.35 -1.69 15.84
CA PRO A 128 -14.52 -1.85 16.70
C PRO A 128 -15.17 -0.48 16.84
N ASP A 129 -16.41 -0.37 16.42
CA ASP A 129 -17.22 0.82 16.64
C ASP A 129 -17.40 0.95 18.16
N HIS A 130 -16.65 1.86 18.79
CA HIS A 130 -16.89 2.22 20.19
C HIS A 130 -18.17 3.03 20.25
N LEU A 131 -19.27 2.36 20.64
CA LEU A 131 -20.49 2.98 21.17
C LEU A 131 -20.24 3.53 22.58
#